data_AF-A0A1I3L467-F1
#
_entry.id   AF-A0A1I3L467-F1
#
_cell.length_a   1.000
_cell.length_b   1.000
_cell.length_c   1.000
_cell.angle_alpha   90.00
_cell.angle_beta   90.00
_cell.angle_gamma   90.00
#
_symmetry.space_group_name_H-M   'P 1'
#
loop_
_entity.id
_entity.type
_entity.pdbx_description
1 polymer ?
#
loop_
_entity_poly.entity_id
_entity_poly.type
_entity_poly.pdbx_seq_one_letter_code
_entity_poly.pdbx_strand_id
1 'polypeptide(L)'
;MKLGPLDLIAELNAPEVLYSNHGLMIVCTGGRDGNLYEILPNAGATVADLQDGIAHLPQGALLRDAFNDEGEICINFWKAA
;
A
#
# COMPACT_ATOMS: atom_id res chain seq x y z
N MET A 1 14.35 13.86 3.77
CA MET A 1 13.68 12.64 3.25
C MET A 1 12.21 13.03 3.04
N LYS A 2 11.70 13.02 1.81
CA LYS A 2 10.31 13.41 1.55
C LYS A 2 9.40 12.32 2.13
N LEU A 3 8.68 12.68 3.20
CA LEU A 3 7.65 11.89 3.86
C LEU A 3 6.31 12.15 3.16
N GLY A 4 6.29 11.97 1.84
CA GLY A 4 5.11 12.14 1.01
C GLY A 4 4.61 10.78 0.53
N PRO A 5 3.30 10.65 0.26
CA PRO A 5 2.72 9.52 -0.46
C PRO A 5 3.42 9.42 -1.81
N LEU A 6 4.01 8.26 -2.09
CA LEU A 6 4.63 8.00 -3.38
C LEU A 6 3.60 7.27 -4.21
N ASP A 7 3.40 7.69 -5.47
CA ASP A 7 2.72 6.88 -6.47
C ASP A 7 3.63 5.68 -6.77
N LEU A 8 3.53 4.66 -5.92
CA LEU A 8 4.44 3.52 -5.90
C LEU A 8 4.31 2.74 -7.21
N ILE A 9 3.14 2.67 -7.85
CA ILE A 9 3.02 2.03 -9.17
C ILE A 9 3.92 2.71 -10.21
N ALA A 10 4.10 4.03 -10.16
CA ALA A 10 4.96 4.77 -11.08
C ALA A 10 6.46 4.69 -10.72
N GLU A 11 6.79 4.54 -9.43
CA GLU A 11 8.18 4.57 -8.94
C GLU A 11 8.80 3.19 -8.64
N LEU A 12 8.01 2.13 -8.55
CA LEU A 12 8.51 0.81 -8.18
C LEU A 12 9.08 0.05 -9.37
N ASN A 13 10.39 -0.22 -9.32
CA ASN A 13 11.03 -1.23 -10.15
C ASN A 13 10.42 -2.61 -9.81
N ALA A 14 9.41 -3.02 -10.57
CA ALA A 14 8.72 -4.32 -10.47
C ALA A 14 8.00 -4.56 -9.12
N PRO A 15 6.84 -3.92 -8.88
CA PRO A 15 6.02 -4.22 -7.71
C PRO A 15 5.53 -5.68 -7.73
N GLU A 16 5.56 -6.34 -6.58
CA GLU A 16 4.96 -7.66 -6.37
C GLU A 16 3.52 -7.48 -5.87
N VAL A 17 2.55 -8.14 -6.51
CA VAL A 17 1.17 -8.19 -6.02
C VAL A 17 1.07 -9.22 -4.90
N LEU A 18 0.83 -8.77 -3.68
CA LEU A 18 0.68 -9.66 -2.51
C LEU A 18 -0.74 -10.19 -2.35
N TYR A 19 -1.72 -9.36 -2.69
CA TYR A 19 -3.13 -9.65 -2.52
C TYR A 19 -3.96 -8.85 -3.51
N SER A 20 -5.05 -9.43 -3.99
CA SER A 20 -6.05 -8.71 -4.77
C SER A 20 -7.40 -9.37 -4.61
N ASN A 21 -8.44 -8.54 -4.52
CA ASN A 21 -9.83 -8.97 -4.62
C ASN A 21 -10.61 -8.04 -5.55
N HIS A 22 -11.92 -8.17 -5.56
CA HIS A 22 -12.81 -7.37 -6.39
C HIS A 22 -12.87 -5.88 -6.01
N GLY A 23 -12.40 -5.48 -4.83
CA GLY A 23 -12.46 -4.11 -4.29
C GLY A 23 -11.08 -3.44 -4.13
N LEU A 24 -10.00 -4.20 -3.97
CA LEU A 24 -8.66 -3.64 -3.78
C LEU A 24 -7.54 -4.52 -4.31
N MET A 25 -6.36 -3.92 -4.44
CA MET A 25 -5.08 -4.59 -4.70
C MET A 25 -4.04 -4.13 -3.67
N ILE A 26 -3.16 -5.03 -3.24
CA ILE A 26 -2.02 -4.71 -2.39
C ILE A 26 -0.75 -5.05 -3.15
N VAL A 27 0.09 -4.05 -3.33
CA VAL A 27 1.41 -4.19 -3.96
C VAL A 27 2.50 -3.98 -2.93
N CYS A 28 3.66 -4.60 -3.17
CA CYS A 28 4.85 -4.50 -2.35
C CYS A 28 6.05 -4.12 -3.22
N THR A 29 6.94 -3.31 -2.66
CA THR A 29 8.31 -3.18 -3.13
C THR A 29 9.31 -3.51 -2.05
N GLY A 30 10.41 -4.13 -2.46
CA GLY A 30 11.59 -4.34 -1.61
C GLY A 30 12.64 -3.26 -1.80
N GLY A 31 13.10 -2.65 -0.71
CA GLY A 31 14.28 -1.80 -0.66
C GLY A 31 15.31 -2.34 0.35
N ARG A 32 16.54 -1.81 0.30
CA ARG A 32 17.62 -2.20 1.22
C ARG A 32 17.27 -1.96 2.70
N ASP A 33 16.38 -1.00 2.96
CA ASP A 33 16.02 -0.51 4.29
C ASP A 33 14.61 -0.96 4.73
N GLY A 34 14.03 -1.96 4.04
CA GLY A 34 12.71 -2.50 4.33
C GLY A 34 11.77 -2.48 3.13
N ASN A 35 10.54 -2.94 3.36
CA ASN A 35 9.52 -3.07 2.34
C ASN A 35 8.45 -1.97 2.51
N LEU A 36 7.94 -1.48 1.38
CA LEU A 36 6.76 -0.61 1.33
C LEU A 36 5.61 -1.38 0.70
N TYR A 37 4.42 -1.20 1.27
CA TYR A 37 3.18 -1.82 0.82
C TYR A 37 2.16 -0.73 0.52
N GLU A 38 1.49 -0.81 -0.61
CA GLU A 38 0.43 0.13 -1.00
C GLU A 38 -0.87 -0.63 -1.19
N ILE A 39 -1.93 -0.15 -0.54
CA ILE A 39 -3.30 -0.58 -0.81
C ILE A 39 -3.89 0.38 -1.84
N LEU A 40 -4.35 -0.20 -2.94
CA LEU A 40 -4.96 0.47 -4.08
C LEU A 40 -6.45 0.09 -4.12
N PRO A 41 -7.34 0.91 -3.55
CA PRO A 41 -8.78 0.68 -3.64
C PRO A 41 -9.24 0.96 -5.07
N ASN A 42 -10.16 0.15 -5.59
CA ASN A 42 -10.85 0.46 -6.84
C ASN A 42 -12.19 1.17 -6.58
N ALA A 43 -12.84 1.61 -7.66
CA ALA A 43 -14.18 2.17 -7.59
C ALA A 43 -15.18 1.10 -7.11
N GLY A 44 -15.66 1.26 -5.87
CA GLY A 44 -16.59 0.32 -5.22
C GLY A 44 -16.02 -0.45 -4.04
N ALA A 45 -14.75 -0.24 -3.68
CA ALA A 45 -14.15 -0.80 -2.48
C ALA A 45 -14.98 -0.50 -1.22
N THR A 46 -15.24 -1.53 -0.42
CA THR A 46 -15.95 -1.41 0.85
C THR A 46 -14.99 -1.37 2.03
N VAL A 47 -15.50 -0.99 3.21
CA VAL A 47 -14.74 -1.10 4.47
C VAL A 47 -14.35 -2.55 4.76
N ALA A 48 -15.18 -3.52 4.38
CA ALA A 48 -14.89 -4.94 4.56
C ALA A 48 -13.70 -5.36 3.69
N ASP A 49 -13.62 -4.86 2.45
CA ASP A 49 -12.46 -5.12 1.59
C ASP A 49 -11.18 -4.59 2.21
N LEU A 50 -11.20 -3.35 2.71
CA LEU A 50 -10.05 -2.75 3.40
C LEU A 50 -9.61 -3.56 4.63
N GLN A 51 -10.57 -4.04 5.43
CA GLN A 51 -10.27 -4.88 6.59
C GLN A 51 -9.62 -6.21 6.19
N ASP A 52 -10.14 -6.85 5.13
CA ASP A 52 -9.58 -8.09 4.59
C ASP A 52 -8.17 -7.86 4.03
N GLY A 53 -7.98 -6.81 3.24
CA GLY A 53 -6.67 -6.42 2.71
C GLY A 53 -5.63 -6.15 3.80
N ILE A 54 -6.00 -5.41 4.85
CA ILE A 54 -5.09 -5.14 5.99
C ILE A 54 -4.66 -6.44 6.68
N ALA A 55 -5.50 -7.47 6.72
CA ALA A 55 -5.15 -8.77 7.29
C ALA A 55 -4.06 -9.51 6.49
N HIS A 56 -3.86 -9.16 5.21
CA HIS A 56 -2.81 -9.70 4.35
C HIS A 56 -1.48 -8.93 4.43
N LEU A 57 -1.45 -7.79 5.14
CA LEU A 57 -0.20 -7.09 5.39
C LEU A 57 0.69 -7.91 6.34
N PRO A 58 2.02 -7.95 6.11
CA PRO A 58 2.90 -8.67 7.00
C PRO A 58 2.89 -8.08 8.40
N GLN A 59 2.91 -8.95 9.41
CA GLN A 59 2.89 -8.55 10.81
C GLN A 59 3.99 -7.52 11.10
N GLY A 60 3.61 -6.45 11.81
CA GLY A 60 4.51 -5.35 12.17
C GLY A 60 4.63 -4.26 11.10
N ALA A 61 3.92 -4.34 9.98
CA ALA A 61 3.78 -3.22 9.05
C ALA A 61 3.06 -2.05 9.75
N LEU A 62 3.64 -0.85 9.63
CA LEU A 62 3.12 0.38 10.23
C LEU A 62 2.56 1.29 9.15
N LEU A 63 1.40 1.91 9.43
CA LEU A 63 0.83 2.93 8.56
C LEU A 63 1.83 4.08 8.41
N ARG A 64 2.15 4.42 7.16
CA ARG A 64 3.07 5.50 6.80
C ARG A 64 2.30 6.76 6.42
N ASP A 65 1.39 6.63 5.45
CA ASP A 65 0.54 7.69 4.93
C ASP A 65 -0.75 7.11 4.31
N ALA A 66 -1.77 7.96 4.10
CA ALA A 66 -3.13 7.52 3.70
C ALA A 66 -3.77 8.36 2.58
N PHE A 67 -3.12 9.46 2.16
CA PHE A 67 -3.66 10.39 1.17
C PHE A 67 -2.54 10.95 0.32
N ASN A 68 -2.66 10.98 -1.02
CA ASN A 68 -1.69 11.64 -1.91
C ASN A 68 -1.70 13.18 -1.76
N ASP A 69 -0.76 13.87 -2.44
CA ASP A 69 -0.67 15.34 -2.41
C ASP A 69 -1.93 16.04 -2.99
N GLU A 70 -2.75 15.31 -3.75
CA GLU A 70 -4.02 15.75 -4.33
C GLU A 70 -5.24 15.48 -3.41
N GLY A 71 -5.02 14.81 -2.27
CA GLY A 71 -6.06 14.44 -1.30
C GLY A 71 -6.82 13.15 -1.62
N GLU A 72 -6.40 12.40 -2.62
CA GLU A 72 -6.95 11.10 -2.98
C GLU A 72 -6.44 10.02 -2.02
N ILE A 73 -7.26 8.99 -1.77
CA ILE A 73 -6.89 7.90 -0.85
C ILE A 73 -5.76 7.06 -1.46
N CYS A 74 -4.63 7.00 -0.76
CA CYS A 74 -3.46 6.19 -1.10
C CYS A 74 -2.88 5.66 0.23
N ILE A 75 -3.15 4.39 0.56
CA ILE A 75 -2.86 3.85 1.90
C ILE A 75 -1.56 3.06 1.86
N ASN A 76 -0.51 3.63 2.44
CA ASN A 76 0.83 3.07 2.44
C ASN A 76 1.26 2.58 3.82
N PHE A 77 1.95 1.44 3.83
CA PHE A 77 2.54 0.82 5.01
C PHE A 77 4.03 0.59 4.81
N TRP A 78 4.80 0.64 5.89
CA TRP A 78 6.22 0.31 5.90
C TRP A 78 6.53 -0.79 6.90
N LYS A 79 7.47 -1.67 6.54
CA LYS A 79 8.05 -2.66 7.45
C LYS A 79 9.57 -2.66 7.29
N ALA A 80 10.28 -2.45 8.39
CA ALA A 80 11.74 -2.64 8.43
C ALA A 80 12.13 -4.09 8.10
N ALA A 81 13.30 -4.27 7.47
CA ALA A 81 13.89 -5.58 7.20
C ALA A 81 14.25 -6.34 8.49
#